data_AF-A0AAV9Z8B1-F1
#
_entry.id   AF-A0AAV9Z8B1-F1
#
_cell.length_a   1.000
_cell.length_b   1.000
_cell.length_c   1.000
_cell.angle_alpha   90.00
_cell.angle_beta   90.00
_cell.angle_gamma   90.00
#
_symmetry.space_group_name_H-M   'P 1'
#
loop_
_entity.id
_entity.type
_entity.pdbx_description
1 polymer ?
#
loop_
_entity_poly.entity_id
_entity_poly.type
_entity_poly.pdbx_seq_one_letter_code
_entity_poly.pdbx_strand_id
1 'polypeptide(L)'
;MARLGKRERDKKKEQEAIPQAILSYLQKNLAGTDITDIEQAAAIGKHIAELRGLSQADDLSESQIYPELQKQLRFCMSLAQNHKLPTLFRRLQQTSQQISNNRGLASHQEKQSLVYKLNLACSRHRSLAQVLANFPVDPQAPAGTLFNPRIVWRKRNLEFGPRTTRNIVPTDTLSRSDPRDFVCSEENGFYRVPVTESVIFANRDKDSQATAELIVLRDVFGDDSPERETLLAWYQQTIDAACAERRNVRPNHPGHMAQIGWNAGPRHARVFQAAKSYTKNLDLETRIEHDLDSVAALSLTWALVKALAPSDIPDTIEKTLADSGLPKIATRDVPEGIGSRLVLKGKTYLFPFDRAPPEG
;
A
#
# COMPACT_ATOMS: atom_id res chain seq x y z
N MET A 1 14.54 -28.95 -13.01
CA MET A 1 13.96 -28.41 -11.76
C MET A 1 14.70 -28.81 -10.47
N ALA A 2 15.69 -29.71 -10.45
CA ALA A 2 16.34 -30.14 -9.19
C ALA A 2 17.55 -29.29 -8.69
N ARG A 3 17.95 -28.23 -9.41
CA ARG A 3 19.19 -27.47 -9.10
C ARG A 3 19.00 -26.22 -8.24
N LEU A 4 17.77 -25.68 -8.12
CA LEU A 4 17.51 -24.47 -7.32
C LEU A 4 17.53 -24.73 -5.80
N GLY A 5 17.07 -25.91 -5.36
CA GLY A 5 17.03 -26.26 -3.94
C GLY A 5 18.38 -26.57 -3.28
N LYS A 6 19.49 -26.66 -4.03
CA LYS A 6 20.83 -26.85 -3.43
C LYS A 6 21.40 -25.52 -2.95
N ARG A 7 21.23 -24.45 -3.74
CA ARG A 7 21.79 -23.12 -3.45
C ARG A 7 21.13 -22.46 -2.23
N GLU A 8 19.84 -22.67 -2.01
CA GLU A 8 19.15 -22.20 -0.80
C GLU A 8 19.50 -23.02 0.45
N ARG A 9 19.69 -24.34 0.31
CA ARG A 9 20.17 -25.20 1.40
C ARG A 9 21.60 -24.85 1.81
N ASP A 10 22.45 -24.53 0.85
CA ASP A 10 23.83 -24.12 1.10
C ASP A 10 23.88 -22.74 1.76
N LYS A 11 23.08 -21.76 1.29
CA LYS A 11 22.94 -20.45 1.95
C LYS A 11 22.40 -20.54 3.39
N LYS A 12 21.43 -21.44 3.63
CA LYS A 12 20.87 -21.67 4.96
C LYS A 12 21.90 -22.32 5.90
N LYS A 13 22.66 -23.30 5.41
CA LYS A 13 23.78 -23.90 6.15
C LYS A 13 24.87 -22.88 6.47
N GLU A 14 25.18 -21.98 5.53
CA GLU A 14 26.18 -20.93 5.71
C GLU A 14 25.72 -19.86 6.73
N GLN A 15 24.44 -19.48 6.70
CA GLN A 15 23.84 -18.58 7.69
C GLN A 15 23.75 -19.19 9.10
N GLU A 16 23.55 -20.51 9.22
CA GLU A 16 23.53 -21.22 10.50
C GLU A 16 24.96 -21.52 11.03
N ALA A 17 25.96 -21.61 10.16
CA ALA A 17 27.35 -21.89 10.54
C ALA A 17 28.03 -20.71 11.25
N ILE A 18 27.69 -19.47 10.88
CA ILE A 18 28.33 -18.26 11.43
C ILE A 18 28.03 -18.09 12.94
N PRO A 19 26.77 -18.17 13.42
CA PRO A 19 26.48 -18.12 14.86
C PRO A 19 27.17 -19.22 15.66
N GLN A 20 27.31 -20.41 15.08
CA GLN A 20 27.89 -21.57 15.76
C GLN A 20 29.42 -21.54 15.81
N ALA A 21 30.07 -20.98 14.79
CA ALA A 21 31.49 -20.68 14.81
C ALA A 21 31.83 -19.62 15.86
N ILE A 22 31.02 -18.55 15.97
CA ILE A 22 31.14 -17.53 17.01
C ILE A 22 30.97 -18.14 18.40
N LEU A 23 29.93 -18.95 18.60
CA LEU A 23 29.65 -19.59 19.88
C LEU A 23 30.80 -20.52 20.31
N SER A 24 31.30 -21.33 19.38
CA SER A 24 32.39 -22.28 19.61
C SER A 24 33.72 -21.56 19.89
N TYR A 25 34.00 -20.47 19.19
CA TYR A 25 35.18 -19.63 19.43
C TYR A 25 35.12 -18.94 20.80
N LEU A 26 33.98 -18.37 21.18
CA LEU A 26 33.79 -17.74 22.49
C LEU A 26 33.88 -18.78 23.62
N GLN A 27 33.29 -19.96 23.45
CA GLN A 27 33.39 -21.05 24.42
C GLN A 27 34.82 -21.58 24.56
N LYS A 28 35.57 -21.67 23.46
CA LYS A 28 36.94 -22.18 23.46
C LYS A 28 37.94 -21.19 24.06
N ASN A 29 37.74 -19.89 23.86
CA ASN A 29 38.73 -18.87 24.22
C ASN A 29 38.37 -18.04 25.48
N LEU A 30 37.12 -18.12 25.97
CA LEU A 30 36.68 -17.41 27.18
C LEU A 30 36.37 -18.33 28.36
N ALA A 31 36.44 -19.66 28.19
CA ALA A 31 36.33 -20.60 29.29
C ALA A 31 37.64 -20.63 30.09
N GLY A 32 37.74 -19.74 31.10
CA GLY A 32 38.81 -19.74 32.10
C GLY A 32 39.80 -18.58 32.03
N THR A 33 39.62 -17.63 31.11
CA THR A 33 40.52 -16.48 30.93
C THR A 33 39.93 -15.23 31.59
N ASP A 34 40.70 -14.61 32.48
CA ASP A 34 40.33 -13.34 33.12
C ASP A 34 40.47 -12.19 32.10
N ILE A 35 39.35 -11.57 31.72
CA ILE A 35 39.26 -10.61 30.61
C ILE A 35 39.67 -9.21 31.11
N THR A 36 40.85 -9.11 31.72
CA THR A 36 41.47 -7.82 32.05
C THR A 36 42.44 -7.36 30.97
N ASP A 37 42.74 -8.20 29.99
CA ASP A 37 43.69 -7.90 28.92
C ASP A 37 43.00 -7.17 27.75
N ILE A 38 43.37 -5.90 27.58
CA ILE A 38 42.84 -4.97 26.57
C ILE A 38 43.13 -5.47 25.15
N GLU A 39 44.23 -6.20 24.94
CA GLU A 39 44.61 -6.70 23.60
C GLU A 39 43.67 -7.82 23.12
N GLN A 40 43.16 -8.65 24.03
CA GLN A 40 42.20 -9.71 23.68
C GLN A 40 40.79 -9.16 23.43
N ALA A 41 40.37 -8.12 24.16
CA ALA A 41 39.12 -7.42 23.87
C ALA A 41 39.14 -6.74 22.49
N ALA A 42 40.28 -6.16 22.10
CA ALA A 42 40.47 -5.59 20.77
C ALA A 42 40.44 -6.66 19.66
N ALA A 43 41.04 -7.84 19.90
CA ALA A 43 41.00 -8.97 18.96
C ALA A 43 39.57 -9.51 18.75
N ILE A 44 38.77 -9.62 19.83
CA ILE A 44 37.36 -10.02 19.74
C ILE A 44 36.53 -8.96 19.00
N GLY A 45 36.76 -7.67 19.27
CA GLY A 45 36.11 -6.57 18.57
C GLY A 45 36.38 -6.57 17.06
N LYS A 46 37.64 -6.79 16.67
CA LYS A 46 38.07 -6.89 15.26
C LYS A 46 37.40 -8.06 14.55
N HIS A 47 37.34 -9.22 15.20
CA HIS A 47 36.73 -10.42 14.60
C HIS A 47 35.19 -10.31 14.48
N ILE A 48 34.52 -9.65 15.42
CA ILE A 48 33.08 -9.34 15.32
C ILE A 48 32.80 -8.35 14.17
N ALA A 49 33.68 -7.38 13.93
CA ALA A 49 33.56 -6.44 12.82
C ALA A 49 33.74 -7.15 11.46
N GLU A 50 34.72 -8.05 11.35
CA GLU A 50 34.94 -8.91 10.18
C GLU A 50 33.72 -9.81 9.89
N LEU A 51 33.16 -10.46 10.92
CA LEU A 51 31.99 -11.34 10.78
C LEU A 51 30.69 -10.60 10.43
N ARG A 52 30.62 -9.30 10.68
CA ARG A 52 29.51 -8.44 10.27
C ARG A 52 29.67 -7.86 8.86
N GLY A 53 30.76 -8.19 8.16
CA GLY A 53 31.05 -7.66 6.82
C GLY A 53 31.41 -6.17 6.83
N LEU A 54 31.86 -5.63 7.98
CA LEU A 54 32.32 -4.25 8.12
C LEU A 54 33.78 -4.10 7.68
N SER A 55 34.28 -4.97 6.81
CA SER A 55 35.70 -5.02 6.39
C SER A 55 36.12 -3.89 5.44
N GLN A 56 35.30 -2.83 5.29
CA GLN A 56 35.64 -1.59 4.59
C GLN A 56 35.36 -0.37 5.48
N ALA A 57 35.66 -0.48 6.77
CA ALA A 57 35.63 0.63 7.71
C ALA A 57 37.03 1.26 7.88
N ASP A 58 37.74 1.48 6.77
CA ASP A 58 39.03 2.20 6.77
C ASP A 58 38.84 3.72 7.04
N ASP A 59 37.59 4.22 7.03
CA ASP A 59 37.26 5.66 7.18
C ASP A 59 36.72 6.07 8.57
N LEU A 60 36.63 5.16 9.54
CA LEU A 60 36.23 5.50 10.90
C LEU A 60 37.47 5.56 11.78
N SER A 61 37.86 6.76 12.23
CA SER A 61 39.04 6.93 13.08
C SER A 61 38.92 6.09 14.35
N GLU A 62 40.01 5.45 14.78
CA GLU A 62 40.04 4.62 16.01
C GLU A 62 39.43 5.35 17.22
N SER A 63 39.51 6.69 17.26
CA SER A 63 38.92 7.56 18.27
C SER A 63 37.38 7.59 18.32
N GLN A 64 36.67 7.21 17.25
CA GLN A 64 35.20 7.17 17.19
C GLN A 64 34.63 5.77 17.49
N ILE A 65 35.37 4.72 17.12
CA ILE A 65 34.95 3.33 17.32
C ILE A 65 35.17 2.92 18.78
N TYR A 66 36.30 3.29 19.38
CA TYR A 66 36.68 2.85 20.72
C TYR A 66 35.70 3.24 21.84
N PRO A 67 35.12 4.45 21.88
CA PRO A 67 34.21 4.83 22.96
C PRO A 67 32.92 4.03 22.97
N GLU A 68 32.32 3.78 21.80
CA GLU A 68 31.04 3.05 21.70
C GLU A 68 31.25 1.54 21.88
N LEU A 69 32.36 0.99 21.37
CA LEU A 69 32.78 -0.39 21.67
C LEU A 69 33.09 -0.56 23.16
N GLN A 70 33.79 0.38 23.80
CA GLN A 70 34.01 0.34 25.25
C GLN A 70 32.70 0.46 26.04
N LYS A 71 31.73 1.24 25.57
CA LYS A 71 30.41 1.37 26.21
C LYS A 71 29.63 0.05 26.14
N GLN A 72 29.65 -0.60 24.98
CA GLN A 72 29.06 -1.93 24.80
C GLN A 72 29.82 -3.02 25.56
N LEU A 73 31.16 -2.95 25.63
CA LEU A 73 31.98 -3.89 26.38
C LEU A 73 31.74 -3.75 27.89
N ARG A 74 31.71 -2.52 28.43
CA ARG A 74 31.39 -2.26 29.84
C ARG A 74 29.96 -2.69 30.19
N PHE A 75 29.00 -2.47 29.29
CA PHE A 75 27.64 -2.97 29.45
C PHE A 75 27.60 -4.49 29.52
N CYS A 76 28.24 -5.18 28.58
CA CYS A 76 28.36 -6.65 28.55
C CYS A 76 29.07 -7.20 29.80
N MET A 77 30.14 -6.56 30.27
CA MET A 77 30.88 -6.93 31.48
C MET A 77 30.04 -6.73 32.75
N SER A 78 29.29 -5.62 32.87
CA SER A 78 28.38 -5.39 34.00
C SER A 78 27.21 -6.38 34.06
N LEU A 79 26.82 -6.93 32.90
CA LEU A 79 25.77 -7.94 32.77
C LEU A 79 26.30 -9.35 33.00
N ALA A 80 27.58 -9.60 32.68
CA ALA A 80 28.27 -10.85 32.94
C ALA A 80 28.39 -11.12 34.45
N GLN A 81 28.68 -10.07 35.23
CA GLN A 81 28.75 -10.12 36.69
C GLN A 81 27.40 -10.44 37.37
N ASN A 82 26.27 -10.30 36.66
CA ASN A 82 24.93 -10.49 37.22
C ASN A 82 24.25 -11.82 36.81
N HIS A 83 25.00 -12.81 36.30
CA HIS A 83 24.48 -14.13 35.87
C HIS A 83 23.31 -14.10 34.86
N LYS A 84 23.09 -12.99 34.12
CA LYS A 84 22.00 -12.85 33.12
C LYS A 84 22.44 -13.02 31.66
N LEU A 85 23.71 -13.37 31.44
CA LEU A 85 24.31 -13.62 30.12
C LEU A 85 23.47 -14.54 29.21
N PRO A 86 22.96 -15.70 29.68
CA PRO A 86 22.15 -16.59 28.83
C PRO A 86 20.82 -15.96 28.38
N THR A 87 20.17 -15.18 29.24
CA THR A 87 18.93 -14.46 28.92
C THR A 87 19.19 -13.33 27.91
N LEU A 88 20.32 -12.63 28.04
CA LEU A 88 20.73 -11.59 27.11
C LEU A 88 21.10 -12.16 25.74
N PHE A 89 21.88 -13.26 25.69
CA PHE A 89 22.20 -13.94 24.45
C PHE A 89 20.96 -14.47 23.73
N ARG A 90 20.01 -15.05 24.48
CA ARG A 90 18.72 -15.46 23.93
C ARG A 90 17.94 -14.26 23.36
N ARG A 91 17.94 -13.12 24.05
CA ARG A 91 17.33 -11.88 23.54
C ARG A 91 18.05 -11.35 22.30
N LEU A 92 19.37 -11.31 22.28
CA LEU A 92 20.15 -10.85 21.12
C LEU A 92 19.98 -11.79 19.92
N GLN A 93 19.91 -13.09 20.13
CA GLN A 93 19.64 -14.07 19.07
C GLN A 93 18.20 -13.94 18.56
N GLN A 94 17.22 -13.77 19.46
CA GLN A 94 15.83 -13.47 19.09
C GLN A 94 15.72 -12.16 18.32
N THR A 95 16.39 -11.10 18.76
CA THR A 95 16.43 -9.81 18.07
C THR A 95 17.16 -9.91 16.74
N SER A 96 18.26 -10.67 16.65
CA SER A 96 18.99 -10.90 15.39
C SER A 96 18.18 -11.72 14.40
N GLN A 97 17.49 -12.77 14.85
CA GLN A 97 16.55 -13.53 14.02
C GLN A 97 15.34 -12.70 13.64
N GLN A 98 14.80 -11.87 14.54
CA GLN A 98 13.76 -10.91 14.20
C GLN A 98 14.26 -9.90 13.16
N ILE A 99 15.47 -9.36 13.31
CA ILE A 99 16.08 -8.44 12.34
C ILE A 99 16.33 -9.14 11.00
N SER A 100 16.83 -10.38 10.99
CA SER A 100 17.06 -11.13 9.75
C SER A 100 15.75 -11.51 9.06
N ASN A 101 14.74 -11.90 9.83
CA ASN A 101 13.40 -12.20 9.33
C ASN A 101 12.66 -10.92 8.89
N ASN A 102 13.03 -9.78 9.46
CA ASN A 102 12.51 -8.46 9.08
C ASN A 102 13.37 -7.79 8.00
N ARG A 103 14.41 -8.43 7.44
CA ARG A 103 15.14 -7.89 6.28
C ARG A 103 14.20 -7.89 5.08
N GLY A 104 13.56 -6.74 4.87
CA GLY A 104 12.52 -6.54 3.86
C GLY A 104 11.24 -5.97 4.44
N LEU A 105 10.98 -6.02 5.76
CA LEU A 105 9.83 -5.32 6.32
C LEU A 105 10.17 -3.83 6.53
N ALA A 106 9.25 -2.95 6.14
CA ALA A 106 9.37 -1.54 6.42
C ALA A 106 9.32 -1.28 7.94
N SER A 107 10.22 -0.45 8.43
CA SER A 107 10.23 0.04 9.81
C SER A 107 9.00 0.90 10.11
N HIS A 108 8.69 1.08 11.40
CA HIS A 108 7.57 1.93 11.82
C HIS A 108 7.70 3.37 11.28
N GLN A 109 8.91 3.94 11.32
CA GLN A 109 9.17 5.29 10.81
C GLN A 109 8.92 5.40 9.30
N GLU A 110 9.33 4.40 8.52
CA GLU A 110 9.07 4.36 7.08
C GLU A 110 7.59 4.24 6.77
N LYS A 111 6.85 3.43 7.54
CA LYS A 111 5.39 3.34 7.42
C LYS A 111 4.72 4.68 7.72
N GLN A 112 5.09 5.34 8.81
CA GLN A 112 4.56 6.65 9.17
C GLN A 112 4.89 7.72 8.12
N SER A 113 6.13 7.72 7.63
CA SER A 113 6.56 8.61 6.55
C SER A 113 5.73 8.39 5.30
N LEU A 114 5.46 7.14 4.92
CA LEU A 114 4.63 6.82 3.77
C LEU A 114 3.19 7.31 4.00
N VAL A 115 2.58 7.02 5.15
CA VAL A 115 1.23 7.50 5.49
C VAL A 115 1.11 9.03 5.39
N TYR A 116 2.11 9.76 5.88
CA TYR A 116 2.13 11.22 5.79
C TYR A 116 2.25 11.70 4.35
N LYS A 117 3.21 11.16 3.58
CA LYS A 117 3.43 11.52 2.16
C LYS A 117 2.22 11.20 1.27
N LEU A 118 1.46 10.15 1.60
CA LEU A 118 0.24 9.77 0.88
C LEU A 118 -1.01 10.54 1.33
N ASN A 119 -0.88 11.55 2.19
CA ASN A 119 -2.00 12.29 2.78
C ASN A 119 -3.03 11.41 3.54
N LEU A 120 -2.64 10.18 3.92
CA LEU A 120 -3.51 9.27 4.68
C LEU A 120 -3.66 9.70 6.15
N ALA A 121 -2.74 10.53 6.66
CA ALA A 121 -2.83 11.10 8.00
C ALA A 121 -3.83 12.27 8.11
N CYS A 122 -4.32 12.81 6.98
CA CYS A 122 -5.28 13.91 6.96
C CYS A 122 -6.67 13.41 7.37
N SER A 123 -6.91 13.25 8.68
CA SER A 123 -8.21 12.93 9.26
C SER A 123 -9.12 14.15 9.29
N ARG A 124 -9.47 14.71 8.12
CA ARG A 124 -10.52 15.73 8.03
C ARG A 124 -11.86 15.05 7.87
N HIS A 125 -12.38 14.51 8.97
CA HIS A 125 -13.76 14.01 9.03
C HIS A 125 -14.73 15.20 8.92
N ARG A 126 -15.01 15.63 7.70
CA ARG A 126 -16.00 16.65 7.39
C ARG A 126 -17.11 16.01 6.58
N SER A 127 -18.34 16.15 7.04
CA SER A 127 -19.52 15.81 6.23
C SER A 127 -19.60 16.70 4.99
N LEU A 128 -20.32 16.26 3.96
CA LEU A 128 -20.56 17.06 2.76
C LEU A 128 -21.19 18.41 3.10
N ALA A 129 -22.16 18.42 4.02
CA ALA A 129 -22.78 19.65 4.49
C ALA A 129 -21.76 20.64 5.07
N GLN A 130 -20.79 20.16 5.85
CA GLN A 130 -19.70 21.00 6.39
C GLN A 130 -18.72 21.44 5.30
N VAL A 131 -18.40 20.58 4.33
CA VAL A 131 -17.55 20.96 3.19
C VAL A 131 -18.20 22.08 2.39
N LEU A 132 -19.51 22.01 2.15
CA LEU A 132 -20.26 23.00 1.39
C LEU A 132 -20.52 24.30 2.18
N ALA A 133 -20.80 24.20 3.48
CA ALA A 133 -21.06 25.37 4.33
C ALA A 133 -19.80 26.22 4.56
N ASN A 134 -18.63 25.57 4.61
CA ASN A 134 -17.35 26.24 4.83
C ASN A 134 -16.58 26.45 3.52
N PHE A 135 -17.25 26.51 2.37
CA PHE A 135 -16.60 26.68 1.07
C PHE A 135 -16.48 28.16 0.67
N PRO A 136 -15.31 28.63 0.20
CA PRO A 136 -14.04 27.91 0.12
C PRO A 136 -13.40 27.69 1.50
N VAL A 137 -12.78 26.52 1.69
CA VAL A 137 -12.17 26.12 2.98
C VAL A 137 -11.01 27.02 3.36
N ASP A 138 -10.28 27.50 2.36
CA ASP A 138 -9.24 28.50 2.47
C ASP A 138 -9.46 29.51 1.33
N PRO A 139 -9.87 30.76 1.63
CA PRO A 139 -10.07 31.79 0.62
C PRO A 139 -8.81 32.12 -0.19
N GLN A 140 -7.62 31.78 0.33
CA GLN A 140 -6.34 32.01 -0.34
C GLN A 140 -5.87 30.79 -1.16
N ALA A 141 -6.41 29.60 -0.91
CA ALA A 141 -6.08 28.42 -1.70
C ALA A 141 -6.72 28.51 -3.09
N PRO A 142 -5.98 28.21 -4.17
CA PRO A 142 -6.55 28.17 -5.51
C PRO A 142 -7.77 27.26 -5.55
N ALA A 143 -8.84 27.73 -6.19
CA ALA A 143 -10.01 26.91 -6.45
C ALA A 143 -9.63 25.70 -7.30
N GLY A 144 -10.27 24.56 -7.06
CA GLY A 144 -10.00 23.33 -7.79
C GLY A 144 -8.82 22.53 -7.23
N THR A 145 -8.23 22.92 -6.11
CA THR A 145 -7.21 22.07 -5.43
C THR A 145 -7.87 20.95 -4.63
N LEU A 146 -7.09 19.93 -4.25
CA LEU A 146 -7.56 18.80 -3.42
C LEU A 146 -8.29 19.27 -2.15
N PHE A 147 -7.78 20.32 -1.51
CA PHE A 147 -8.33 20.86 -0.26
C PHE A 147 -9.33 22.00 -0.45
N ASN A 148 -9.47 22.51 -1.68
CA ASN A 148 -10.45 23.52 -2.07
C ASN A 148 -11.13 23.13 -3.41
N PRO A 149 -11.82 21.97 -3.46
CA PRO A 149 -12.34 21.43 -4.71
C PRO A 149 -13.47 22.31 -5.24
N ARG A 150 -13.52 22.56 -6.55
CA ARG A 150 -14.58 23.36 -7.16
C ARG A 150 -15.94 22.68 -6.97
N ILE A 151 -16.93 23.43 -6.47
CA ILE A 151 -18.30 22.91 -6.36
C ILE A 151 -19.07 23.22 -7.64
N VAL A 152 -19.58 22.18 -8.30
CA VAL A 152 -20.46 22.30 -9.48
C VAL A 152 -21.85 21.84 -9.08
N TRP A 153 -22.78 22.80 -8.98
CA TRP A 153 -24.18 22.52 -8.71
C TRP A 153 -24.87 22.01 -9.98
N ARG A 154 -25.24 20.73 -9.99
CA ARG A 154 -25.96 20.12 -11.10
C ARG A 154 -27.46 20.22 -10.87
N LYS A 155 -28.16 20.67 -11.91
CA LYS A 155 -29.61 20.46 -12.03
C LYS A 155 -29.81 19.30 -12.98
N ARG A 156 -30.35 18.18 -12.48
CA ARG A 156 -30.68 17.05 -13.35
C ARG A 156 -31.72 17.50 -14.38
N ASN A 157 -31.36 17.40 -15.65
CA ASN A 157 -32.34 17.55 -16.71
C ASN A 157 -33.11 16.23 -16.85
N LEU A 158 -34.27 16.14 -16.20
CA LEU A 158 -35.14 14.97 -16.26
C LEU A 158 -35.96 14.91 -17.56
N GLU A 159 -35.97 15.99 -18.36
CA GLU A 159 -36.66 16.05 -19.65
C GLU A 159 -35.93 15.24 -20.73
N PHE A 160 -34.60 15.13 -20.63
CA PHE A 160 -33.83 14.10 -21.32
C PHE A 160 -34.02 12.77 -20.58
N GLY A 161 -35.23 12.21 -20.70
CA GLY A 161 -35.61 10.91 -20.14
C GLY A 161 -34.69 9.76 -20.61
N PRO A 162 -34.80 8.59 -19.97
CA PRO A 162 -33.82 7.52 -20.11
C PRO A 162 -33.87 6.91 -21.51
N ARG A 163 -32.69 6.52 -22.02
CA ARG A 163 -32.43 5.66 -23.20
C ARG A 163 -32.30 6.37 -24.54
N THR A 164 -31.27 7.17 -24.71
CA THR A 164 -30.58 7.07 -26.00
C THR A 164 -29.79 5.77 -25.99
N THR A 165 -30.14 4.82 -26.85
CA THR A 165 -29.27 3.68 -27.27
C THR A 165 -28.00 4.15 -27.99
N ARG A 166 -27.68 5.44 -27.89
CA ARG A 166 -26.55 6.07 -28.51
C ARG A 166 -25.29 5.69 -27.76
N ASN A 167 -24.23 5.41 -28.48
CA ASN A 167 -22.94 5.18 -27.87
C ASN A 167 -22.42 6.53 -27.40
N ILE A 168 -22.13 6.66 -26.12
CA ILE A 168 -21.54 7.88 -25.59
C ILE A 168 -20.04 7.82 -25.90
N VAL A 169 -19.54 8.76 -26.71
CA VAL A 169 -18.14 8.75 -27.16
C VAL A 169 -17.42 10.05 -26.77
N PRO A 170 -16.19 9.97 -26.23
CA PRO A 170 -15.32 11.12 -26.06
C PRO A 170 -15.01 11.83 -27.40
N THR A 171 -14.89 13.15 -27.38
CA THR A 171 -14.62 13.97 -28.59
C THR A 171 -13.34 13.54 -29.33
N ASP A 172 -12.35 13.05 -28.60
CA ASP A 172 -11.03 12.63 -29.06
C ASP A 172 -10.96 11.19 -29.56
N THR A 173 -12.04 10.41 -29.44
CA THR A 173 -12.06 8.97 -29.83
C THR A 173 -12.78 8.69 -31.15
N LEU A 174 -13.26 9.72 -31.84
CA LEU A 174 -13.95 9.61 -33.13
C LEU A 174 -12.97 9.21 -34.25
N SER A 175 -12.62 7.93 -34.32
CA SER A 175 -11.96 7.37 -35.51
C SER A 175 -12.93 7.20 -36.69
N ARG A 176 -14.25 7.11 -36.40
CA ARG A 176 -15.36 7.09 -37.37
C ARG A 176 -16.59 7.75 -36.76
N SER A 177 -17.36 8.48 -37.56
CA SER A 177 -18.67 9.02 -37.18
C SER A 177 -19.76 7.95 -37.35
N ASP A 178 -20.18 7.28 -36.27
CA ASP A 178 -21.42 6.51 -36.28
C ASP A 178 -22.58 7.48 -35.95
N PRO A 179 -23.67 7.52 -36.74
CA PRO A 179 -24.83 8.38 -36.44
C PRO A 179 -25.53 8.04 -35.11
N ARG A 180 -25.21 6.90 -34.49
CA ARG A 180 -25.64 6.52 -33.15
C ARG A 180 -24.71 7.05 -32.07
N ASP A 181 -23.59 7.66 -32.41
CA ASP A 181 -22.69 8.20 -31.39
C ASP A 181 -23.21 9.54 -30.87
N PHE A 182 -23.11 9.71 -29.55
CA PHE A 182 -23.39 10.96 -28.86
C PHE A 182 -22.07 11.47 -28.28
N VAL A 183 -21.57 12.55 -28.88
CA VAL A 183 -20.25 13.09 -28.55
C VAL A 183 -20.33 13.82 -27.20
N CYS A 184 -19.53 13.38 -26.24
CA CYS A 184 -19.32 14.06 -24.97
C CYS A 184 -18.51 15.34 -25.20
N SER A 185 -19.17 16.46 -25.44
CA SER A 185 -18.52 17.79 -25.53
C SER A 185 -19.24 18.79 -24.64
N GLU A 186 -18.55 19.89 -24.32
CA GLU A 186 -19.16 21.00 -23.56
C GLU A 186 -20.33 21.63 -24.33
N GLU A 187 -20.23 21.70 -25.66
CA GLU A 187 -21.31 22.15 -26.56
C GLU A 187 -22.57 21.28 -26.43
N ASN A 188 -22.41 19.98 -26.18
CA ASN A 188 -23.51 19.04 -25.96
C ASN A 188 -23.95 18.96 -24.48
N GLY A 189 -23.51 19.92 -23.64
CA GLY A 189 -23.93 20.04 -22.25
C GLY A 189 -23.18 19.13 -21.27
N PHE A 190 -22.06 18.53 -21.68
CA PHE A 190 -21.19 17.79 -20.76
C PHE A 190 -20.24 18.74 -20.04
N TYR A 191 -19.83 18.37 -18.83
CA TYR A 191 -18.80 19.10 -18.10
C TYR A 191 -17.46 18.38 -18.27
N ARG A 192 -16.43 19.07 -18.77
CA ARG A 192 -15.07 18.54 -18.81
C ARG A 192 -14.32 18.97 -17.56
N VAL A 193 -13.97 18.02 -16.70
CA VAL A 193 -13.13 18.31 -15.53
C VAL A 193 -11.68 18.47 -15.98
N PRO A 194 -11.03 19.63 -15.77
CA PRO A 194 -9.61 19.80 -16.06
C PRO A 194 -8.74 18.78 -15.32
N VAL A 195 -7.61 18.40 -15.90
CA VAL A 195 -6.71 17.39 -15.32
C VAL A 195 -6.10 17.85 -13.98
N THR A 196 -6.02 19.16 -13.77
CA THR A 196 -5.49 19.81 -12.57
C THR A 196 -6.56 20.17 -11.54
N GLU A 197 -7.85 19.96 -11.84
CA GLU A 197 -8.94 20.41 -10.97
C GLU A 197 -9.64 19.24 -10.27
N SER A 198 -9.71 19.36 -8.95
CA SER A 198 -10.62 18.61 -8.09
C SER A 198 -12.00 19.28 -8.10
N VAL A 199 -13.05 18.50 -8.30
CA VAL A 199 -14.43 18.97 -8.47
C VAL A 199 -15.40 18.10 -7.68
N ILE A 200 -16.32 18.72 -6.96
CA ILE A 200 -17.47 18.06 -6.36
C ILE A 200 -18.71 18.47 -7.13
N PHE A 201 -19.34 17.51 -7.79
CA PHE A 201 -20.67 17.68 -8.37
C PHE A 201 -21.71 17.42 -7.30
N ALA A 202 -22.46 18.46 -6.94
CA ALA A 202 -23.50 18.38 -5.93
C ALA A 202 -24.86 18.69 -6.54
N ASN A 203 -25.89 18.01 -6.06
CA ASN A 203 -27.29 18.33 -6.34
C ASN A 203 -27.93 18.89 -5.06
N ARG A 204 -28.94 19.76 -5.20
CA ARG A 204 -29.82 20.14 -4.10
C ARG A 204 -31.18 19.54 -4.37
N ASP A 205 -31.62 18.65 -3.50
CA ASP A 205 -32.99 18.17 -3.55
C ASP A 205 -33.96 19.26 -3.08
N LYS A 206 -35.26 19.04 -3.30
CA LYS A 206 -36.34 19.96 -2.91
C LYS A 206 -36.29 20.34 -1.43
N ASP A 207 -35.77 19.43 -0.60
CA ASP A 207 -35.62 19.60 0.85
C ASP A 207 -34.36 20.38 1.26
N SER A 208 -33.67 21.01 0.28
CA SER A 208 -32.45 21.83 0.46
C SER A 208 -31.21 21.11 1.00
N GLN A 209 -31.29 19.79 1.27
CA GLN A 209 -30.11 18.99 1.55
C GLN A 209 -29.31 18.76 0.28
N ALA A 210 -28.01 19.02 0.36
CA ALA A 210 -27.09 18.80 -0.73
C ALA A 210 -26.61 17.34 -0.72
N THR A 211 -26.62 16.71 -1.89
CA THR A 211 -26.12 15.36 -2.09
C THR A 211 -24.97 15.39 -3.11
N ALA A 212 -23.86 14.72 -2.82
CA ALA A 212 -22.77 14.56 -3.78
C ALA A 212 -23.19 13.51 -4.82
N GLU A 213 -23.10 13.87 -6.09
CA GLU A 213 -23.34 12.94 -7.20
C GLU A 213 -22.05 12.32 -7.72
N LEU A 214 -20.97 13.12 -7.76
CA LEU A 214 -19.66 12.71 -8.22
C LEU A 214 -18.60 13.57 -7.54
N ILE A 215 -17.53 12.94 -7.10
CA ILE A 215 -16.35 13.62 -6.56
C ILE A 215 -15.16 13.21 -7.41
N VAL A 216 -14.47 14.21 -7.95
CA VAL A 216 -13.21 14.06 -8.67
C VAL A 216 -12.14 14.73 -7.83
N LEU A 217 -11.18 13.96 -7.34
CA LEU A 217 -10.03 14.48 -6.60
C LEU A 217 -8.78 14.29 -7.47
N ARG A 218 -8.00 15.36 -7.61
CA ARG A 218 -6.71 15.39 -8.29
C ARG A 218 -5.60 15.57 -7.26
N ASP A 219 -4.39 15.16 -7.65
CA ASP A 219 -3.18 15.32 -6.83
C ASP A 219 -3.33 14.76 -5.40
N VAL A 220 -4.00 13.61 -5.31
CA VAL A 220 -4.31 12.91 -4.06
C VAL A 220 -3.04 12.51 -3.29
N PHE A 221 -2.06 11.99 -4.02
CA PHE A 221 -0.73 11.69 -3.48
C PHE A 221 0.08 12.97 -3.47
N GLY A 222 0.36 13.51 -2.28
CA GLY A 222 0.77 14.90 -2.04
C GLY A 222 1.91 15.45 -2.88
N ASP A 223 3.08 15.65 -2.27
CA ASP A 223 4.22 16.29 -2.92
C ASP A 223 4.84 15.41 -4.03
N ASP A 224 5.71 16.00 -4.85
CA ASP A 224 6.52 15.30 -5.86
C ASP A 224 7.66 14.50 -5.20
N SER A 225 7.34 13.71 -4.18
CA SER A 225 8.33 12.87 -3.50
C SER A 225 8.67 11.62 -4.32
N PRO A 226 9.92 11.12 -4.25
CA PRO A 226 10.31 9.87 -4.92
C PRO A 226 9.46 8.65 -4.53
N GLU A 227 8.87 8.66 -3.33
CA GLU A 227 7.94 7.63 -2.88
C GLU A 227 6.62 7.66 -3.64
N ARG A 228 6.12 8.85 -4.00
CA ARG A 228 4.92 9.00 -4.85
C ARG A 228 5.15 8.37 -6.21
N GLU A 229 6.26 8.68 -6.88
CA GLU A 229 6.58 8.09 -8.19
C GLU A 229 6.68 6.57 -8.11
N THR A 230 7.34 6.07 -7.07
CA THR A 230 7.49 4.63 -6.84
C THR A 230 6.13 3.95 -6.64
N LEU A 231 5.26 4.56 -5.84
CA LEU A 231 3.93 4.04 -5.58
C LEU A 231 3.07 4.07 -6.83
N LEU A 232 3.07 5.18 -7.58
CA LEU A 232 2.31 5.30 -8.82
C LEU A 232 2.78 4.29 -9.87
N ALA A 233 4.09 4.05 -9.98
CA ALA A 233 4.63 3.01 -10.85
C ALA A 233 4.16 1.61 -10.44
N TRP A 234 4.18 1.29 -9.14
CA TRP A 234 3.64 0.02 -8.61
C TRP A 234 2.13 -0.10 -8.87
N TYR A 235 1.37 0.97 -8.64
CA TYR A 235 -0.09 0.98 -8.84
C TYR A 235 -0.43 0.77 -10.32
N GLN A 236 0.30 1.43 -11.22
CA GLN A 236 0.16 1.25 -12.68
C GLN A 236 0.49 -0.17 -13.10
N GLN A 237 1.59 -0.75 -12.61
CA GLN A 237 1.95 -2.15 -12.88
C GLN A 237 0.87 -3.12 -12.41
N THR A 238 0.25 -2.85 -11.26
CA THR A 238 -0.87 -3.65 -10.73
C THR A 238 -2.09 -3.57 -11.65
N ILE A 239 -2.45 -2.38 -12.13
CA ILE A 239 -3.54 -2.17 -13.10
C ILE A 239 -3.23 -2.89 -14.42
N ASP A 240 -2.01 -2.73 -14.94
CA ASP A 240 -1.61 -3.31 -16.22
C ASP A 240 -1.63 -4.84 -16.16
N ALA A 241 -1.12 -5.43 -15.07
CA ALA A 241 -1.20 -6.87 -14.82
C ALA A 241 -2.66 -7.34 -14.75
N ALA A 242 -3.51 -6.65 -13.99
CA ALA A 242 -4.93 -6.98 -13.90
C ALA A 242 -5.61 -6.92 -15.29
N CYS A 243 -5.36 -5.89 -16.09
CA CYS A 243 -5.92 -5.73 -17.43
C CYS A 243 -5.39 -6.76 -18.43
N ALA A 244 -4.11 -7.12 -18.32
CA ALA A 244 -3.48 -8.06 -19.26
C ALA A 244 -3.90 -9.52 -19.02
N GLU A 245 -4.31 -9.87 -17.80
CA GLU A 245 -4.48 -11.26 -17.38
C GLU A 245 -5.91 -11.64 -17.01
N ARG A 246 -6.77 -10.64 -16.78
CA ARG A 246 -8.17 -10.83 -16.45
C ARG A 246 -9.08 -10.56 -17.64
N ARG A 247 -10.31 -11.05 -17.53
CA ARG A 247 -11.35 -10.85 -18.53
C ARG A 247 -11.84 -9.41 -18.46
N ASN A 248 -11.88 -8.74 -19.61
CA ASN A 248 -12.61 -7.50 -19.75
C ASN A 248 -14.12 -7.77 -19.58
N VAL A 249 -14.74 -7.27 -18.50
CA VAL A 249 -16.18 -7.44 -18.25
C VAL A 249 -17.04 -6.52 -19.13
N ARG A 250 -16.43 -5.58 -19.84
CA ARG A 250 -17.06 -4.66 -20.79
C ARG A 250 -16.33 -4.70 -22.16
N PRO A 251 -16.38 -5.82 -22.90
CA PRO A 251 -15.61 -5.99 -24.14
C PRO A 251 -15.99 -5.00 -25.25
N ASN A 252 -17.20 -4.41 -25.19
CA ASN A 252 -17.67 -3.42 -26.17
C ASN A 252 -17.31 -1.98 -25.79
N HIS A 253 -16.67 -1.76 -24.63
CA HIS A 253 -16.19 -0.44 -24.23
C HIS A 253 -14.75 -0.25 -24.75
N PRO A 254 -14.33 0.95 -25.18
CA PRO A 254 -12.97 1.20 -25.66
C PRO A 254 -11.88 1.01 -24.58
N GLY A 255 -12.27 0.83 -23.32
CA GLY A 255 -11.39 0.58 -22.19
C GLY A 255 -11.45 -0.87 -21.70
N HIS A 256 -10.47 -1.23 -20.86
CA HIS A 256 -10.48 -2.52 -20.16
C HIS A 256 -11.05 -2.33 -18.75
N MET A 257 -12.02 -3.17 -18.38
CA MET A 257 -12.52 -3.24 -17.00
C MET A 257 -12.27 -4.66 -16.48
N ALA A 258 -11.26 -4.79 -15.63
CA ALA A 258 -10.95 -6.04 -14.94
C ALA A 258 -11.76 -6.09 -13.66
N GLN A 259 -12.44 -7.22 -13.40
CA GLN A 259 -13.21 -7.41 -12.17
C GLN A 259 -12.37 -8.13 -11.10
N ILE A 260 -12.34 -7.58 -9.90
CA ILE A 260 -11.66 -8.12 -8.73
C ILE A 260 -12.65 -8.13 -7.55
N GLY A 261 -12.55 -9.14 -6.68
CA GLY A 261 -13.43 -9.26 -5.53
C GLY A 261 -14.59 -10.24 -5.72
N TRP A 262 -15.73 -9.90 -5.14
CA TRP A 262 -16.95 -10.69 -5.17
C TRP A 262 -17.79 -10.38 -6.43
N ASN A 263 -18.47 -11.40 -6.95
CA ASN A 263 -19.50 -11.24 -7.97
C ASN A 263 -20.83 -11.83 -7.49
N ALA A 264 -21.93 -11.27 -7.97
CA ALA A 264 -23.27 -11.83 -7.76
C ALA A 264 -23.62 -12.96 -8.75
N GLY A 265 -22.62 -13.50 -9.46
CA GLY A 265 -22.81 -14.51 -10.48
C GLY A 265 -23.66 -14.04 -11.68
N PRO A 266 -24.04 -14.97 -12.58
CA PRO A 266 -24.94 -14.66 -13.67
C PRO A 266 -26.37 -14.42 -13.16
N ARG A 267 -27.13 -13.57 -13.87
CA ARG A 267 -28.49 -13.14 -13.48
C ARG A 267 -29.47 -14.28 -13.15
N HIS A 268 -29.27 -15.46 -13.76
CA HIS A 268 -30.12 -16.64 -13.59
C HIS A 268 -29.74 -17.52 -12.39
N ALA A 269 -28.49 -17.46 -11.90
CA ALA A 269 -28.02 -18.28 -10.78
C ALA A 269 -27.85 -17.48 -9.48
N ARG A 270 -27.52 -16.18 -9.57
CA ARG A 270 -27.37 -15.26 -8.43
C ARG A 270 -26.51 -15.81 -7.30
N VAL A 271 -25.39 -16.44 -7.63
CA VAL A 271 -24.46 -17.01 -6.65
C VAL A 271 -23.45 -15.92 -6.26
N PHE A 272 -23.43 -15.54 -4.98
CA PHE A 272 -22.46 -14.60 -4.45
C PHE A 272 -21.15 -15.32 -4.12
N GLN A 273 -20.11 -15.10 -4.92
CA GLN A 273 -18.82 -15.80 -4.78
C GLN A 273 -17.66 -14.95 -5.33
N ALA A 274 -16.42 -15.32 -4.99
CA ALA A 274 -15.25 -14.67 -5.55
C ALA A 274 -15.24 -14.78 -7.09
N ALA A 275 -14.94 -13.68 -7.77
CA ALA A 275 -14.92 -13.61 -9.22
C ALA A 275 -13.79 -14.48 -9.81
N LYS A 276 -14.13 -15.32 -10.78
CA LYS A 276 -13.13 -16.03 -11.61
C LYS A 276 -12.82 -15.20 -12.85
N SER A 277 -11.88 -14.26 -12.72
CA SER A 277 -11.57 -13.31 -13.81
C SER A 277 -10.31 -13.61 -14.62
N TYR A 278 -9.35 -14.38 -14.11
CA TYR A 278 -8.16 -14.78 -14.88
C TYR A 278 -8.52 -15.51 -16.18
N THR A 279 -7.97 -15.03 -17.30
CA THR A 279 -8.09 -15.65 -18.63
C THR A 279 -6.85 -16.45 -19.00
N LYS A 280 -5.69 -16.12 -18.41
CA LYS A 280 -4.43 -16.84 -18.60
C LYS A 280 -4.26 -17.98 -17.59
N ASN A 281 -3.57 -19.03 -18.01
CA ASN A 281 -3.18 -20.15 -17.14
C ASN A 281 -1.90 -19.79 -16.37
N LEU A 282 -2.04 -18.97 -15.34
CA LEU A 282 -0.96 -18.66 -14.41
C LEU A 282 -0.89 -19.74 -13.32
N ASP A 283 0.31 -20.00 -12.81
CA ASP A 283 0.51 -20.84 -11.64
C ASP A 283 -0.11 -20.18 -10.39
N LEU A 284 -0.35 -20.98 -9.35
CA LEU A 284 -1.05 -20.52 -8.16
C LEU A 284 -0.29 -19.41 -7.42
N GLU A 285 1.04 -19.48 -7.37
CA GLU A 285 1.86 -18.51 -6.63
C GLU A 285 1.78 -17.14 -7.29
N THR A 286 1.94 -17.07 -8.61
CA THR A 286 1.78 -15.84 -9.39
C THR A 286 0.38 -15.24 -9.23
N ARG A 287 -0.68 -16.06 -9.27
CA ARG A 287 -2.05 -15.55 -9.07
C ARG A 287 -2.26 -14.97 -7.67
N ILE A 288 -1.72 -15.63 -6.64
CA ILE A 288 -1.80 -15.13 -5.26
C ILE A 288 -1.07 -13.78 -5.15
N GLU A 289 0.11 -13.65 -5.75
CA GLU A 289 0.86 -12.40 -5.72
C GLU A 289 0.10 -11.25 -6.41
N HIS A 290 -0.41 -11.49 -7.62
CA HIS A 290 -1.19 -10.49 -8.35
C HIS A 290 -2.52 -10.14 -7.65
N ASP A 291 -3.19 -11.12 -7.03
CA ASP A 291 -4.39 -10.88 -6.21
C ASP A 291 -4.05 -10.06 -4.95
N LEU A 292 -2.92 -10.33 -4.29
CA LEU A 292 -2.46 -9.57 -3.12
C LEU A 292 -2.19 -8.11 -3.48
N ASP A 293 -1.50 -7.87 -4.59
CA ASP A 293 -1.23 -6.51 -5.09
C ASP A 293 -2.52 -5.78 -5.45
N SER A 294 -3.44 -6.46 -6.13
CA SER A 294 -4.75 -5.90 -6.48
C SER A 294 -5.59 -5.53 -5.24
N VAL A 295 -5.64 -6.43 -4.25
CA VAL A 295 -6.32 -6.16 -2.97
C VAL A 295 -5.65 -5.00 -2.24
N ALA A 296 -4.32 -4.91 -2.28
CA ALA A 296 -3.61 -3.81 -1.65
C ALA A 296 -3.87 -2.47 -2.35
N ALA A 297 -3.90 -2.44 -3.69
CA ALA A 297 -4.17 -1.25 -4.48
C ALA A 297 -5.59 -0.73 -4.21
N LEU A 298 -6.59 -1.62 -4.23
CA LEU A 298 -7.98 -1.26 -3.93
C LEU A 298 -8.15 -0.82 -2.47
N SER A 299 -7.50 -1.48 -1.52
CA SER A 299 -7.55 -1.10 -0.10
C SER A 299 -6.88 0.25 0.16
N LEU A 300 -5.77 0.54 -0.51
CA LEU A 300 -5.12 1.85 -0.46
C LEU A 300 -6.03 2.94 -1.04
N THR A 301 -6.65 2.68 -2.19
CA THR A 301 -7.62 3.59 -2.79
C THR A 301 -8.81 3.84 -1.86
N TRP A 302 -9.34 2.80 -1.21
CA TRP A 302 -10.39 2.97 -0.22
C TRP A 302 -9.94 3.79 0.98
N ALA A 303 -8.72 3.58 1.48
CA ALA A 303 -8.16 4.40 2.56
C ALA A 303 -8.03 5.88 2.17
N LEU A 304 -7.66 6.17 0.91
CA LEU A 304 -7.63 7.54 0.38
C LEU A 304 -9.04 8.13 0.27
N VAL A 305 -10.02 7.35 -0.19
CA VAL A 305 -11.43 7.77 -0.19
C VAL A 305 -11.89 8.13 1.21
N LYS A 306 -11.59 7.30 2.22
CA LYS A 306 -11.95 7.58 3.62
C LYS A 306 -11.25 8.82 4.18
N ALA A 307 -10.02 9.09 3.76
CA ALA A 307 -9.26 10.25 4.24
C ALA A 307 -9.70 11.57 3.58
N LEU A 308 -10.12 11.52 2.30
CA LEU A 308 -10.27 12.72 1.47
C LEU A 308 -11.71 13.04 1.06
N ALA A 309 -12.58 12.03 0.94
CA ALA A 309 -13.98 12.27 0.64
C ALA A 309 -14.72 12.81 1.88
N PRO A 310 -15.83 13.55 1.68
CA PRO A 310 -16.74 13.87 2.77
C PRO A 310 -17.18 12.61 3.53
N SER A 311 -17.08 12.63 4.86
CA SER A 311 -17.15 11.43 5.71
C SER A 311 -18.48 10.68 5.62
N ASP A 312 -19.57 11.40 5.40
CA ASP A 312 -20.91 10.84 5.21
C ASP A 312 -21.00 9.87 4.03
N ILE A 313 -20.12 9.98 3.02
CA ILE A 313 -20.09 9.08 1.88
C ILE A 313 -19.51 7.70 2.25
N PRO A 314 -18.23 7.56 2.64
CA PRO A 314 -17.68 6.27 3.04
C PRO A 314 -18.41 5.70 4.26
N ASP A 315 -18.85 6.51 5.23
CA ASP A 315 -19.59 6.02 6.40
C ASP A 315 -20.92 5.37 5.99
N THR A 316 -21.64 5.97 5.03
CA THR A 316 -22.89 5.39 4.50
C THR A 316 -22.62 4.06 3.79
N ILE A 317 -21.54 3.98 3.01
CA ILE A 317 -21.15 2.74 2.31
C ILE A 317 -20.77 1.67 3.33
N GLU A 318 -19.91 1.97 4.31
CA GLU A 318 -19.47 1.00 5.32
C GLU A 318 -20.65 0.51 6.16
N LYS A 319 -21.55 1.41 6.57
CA LYS A 319 -22.78 1.04 7.27
C LYS A 319 -23.66 0.13 6.40
N THR A 320 -23.89 0.47 5.13
CA THR A 320 -24.73 -0.34 4.24
C THR A 320 -24.15 -1.74 4.01
N LEU A 321 -22.83 -1.84 3.85
CA LEU A 321 -22.14 -3.12 3.72
C LEU A 321 -22.26 -3.96 4.99
N ALA A 322 -22.06 -3.34 6.16
CA ALA A 322 -22.20 -4.01 7.46
C ALA A 322 -23.65 -4.49 7.70
N ASP A 323 -24.64 -3.62 7.47
CA ASP A 323 -26.07 -3.94 7.62
C ASP A 323 -26.51 -5.06 6.67
N SER A 324 -25.88 -5.15 5.49
CA SER A 324 -26.14 -6.20 4.50
C SER A 324 -25.35 -7.49 4.73
N GLY A 325 -24.45 -7.53 5.73
CA GLY A 325 -23.55 -8.65 5.96
C GLY A 325 -22.61 -8.93 4.79
N LEU A 326 -22.30 -7.92 3.98
CA LEU A 326 -21.41 -8.08 2.83
C LEU A 326 -19.95 -8.09 3.30
N PRO A 327 -19.16 -9.09 2.86
CA PRO A 327 -17.75 -9.19 3.22
C PRO A 327 -16.93 -8.04 2.63
N LYS A 328 -15.73 -7.83 3.14
CA LYS A 328 -14.72 -6.98 2.50
C LYS A 328 -14.13 -7.68 1.28
N ILE A 329 -13.34 -6.95 0.48
CA ILE A 329 -12.73 -7.53 -0.72
C ILE A 329 -11.86 -8.75 -0.39
N ALA A 330 -12.14 -9.82 -1.13
CA ALA A 330 -11.41 -11.07 -1.15
C ALA A 330 -11.40 -11.59 -2.59
N THR A 331 -10.39 -12.36 -2.95
CA THR A 331 -10.36 -13.03 -4.25
C THR A 331 -10.51 -14.53 -4.04
N ARG A 332 -10.50 -15.30 -5.13
CA ARG A 332 -10.53 -16.75 -5.03
C ARG A 332 -9.26 -17.29 -4.34
N ASP A 333 -8.12 -16.66 -4.62
CA ASP A 333 -6.81 -17.16 -4.18
C ASP A 333 -6.30 -16.37 -2.94
N VAL A 334 -6.93 -15.24 -2.57
CA VAL A 334 -6.64 -14.46 -1.35
C VAL A 334 -7.91 -14.34 -0.49
N PRO A 335 -7.98 -15.00 0.68
CA PRO A 335 -9.16 -14.98 1.53
C PRO A 335 -9.42 -13.60 2.11
N GLU A 336 -10.64 -13.37 2.59
CA GLU A 336 -11.00 -12.20 3.39
C GLU A 336 -10.08 -12.06 4.61
N GLY A 337 -9.82 -10.84 5.03
CA GLY A 337 -9.01 -10.57 6.21
C GLY A 337 -8.77 -9.09 6.42
N ILE A 338 -7.97 -8.78 7.44
CA ILE A 338 -7.59 -7.42 7.81
C ILE A 338 -6.23 -7.12 7.18
N GLY A 339 -6.08 -5.88 6.74
CA GLY A 339 -4.82 -5.35 6.25
C GLY A 339 -4.51 -5.67 4.79
N SER A 340 -3.50 -4.96 4.30
CA SER A 340 -2.94 -5.10 2.97
C SER A 340 -1.42 -5.15 3.03
N ARG A 341 -0.85 -5.87 2.06
CA ARG A 341 0.59 -6.00 1.86
C ARG A 341 0.97 -5.22 0.61
N LEU A 342 1.86 -4.26 0.75
CA LEU A 342 2.39 -3.46 -0.33
C LEU A 342 3.90 -3.69 -0.41
N VAL A 343 4.46 -3.98 -1.59
CA VAL A 343 5.91 -4.15 -1.76
C VAL A 343 6.46 -3.00 -2.61
N LEU A 344 7.23 -2.09 -2.01
CA LEU A 344 7.89 -0.97 -2.70
C LEU A 344 9.40 -1.06 -2.54
N LYS A 345 10.15 -1.04 -3.64
CA LYS A 345 11.63 -1.07 -3.65
C LYS A 345 12.21 -2.21 -2.79
N GLY A 346 11.60 -3.40 -2.87
CA GLY A 346 12.00 -4.58 -2.08
C GLY A 346 11.66 -4.50 -0.59
N LYS A 347 10.92 -3.47 -0.15
CA LYS A 347 10.38 -3.35 1.21
C LYS A 347 8.88 -3.65 1.23
N THR A 348 8.50 -4.55 2.11
CA THR A 348 7.13 -4.93 2.40
C THR A 348 6.56 -4.03 3.50
N TYR A 349 5.55 -3.25 3.13
CA TYR A 349 4.71 -2.47 4.00
C TYR A 349 3.46 -3.28 4.32
N LEU A 350 3.29 -3.59 5.61
CA LEU A 350 2.08 -4.19 6.13
C LEU A 350 1.26 -3.09 6.79
N PHE A 351 0.09 -2.81 6.22
CA PHE A 351 -0.86 -1.85 6.74
C PHE A 351 -2.03 -2.58 7.40
N PRO A 352 -2.42 -2.20 8.63
CA PRO A 352 -3.53 -2.81 9.34
C PRO A 352 -4.88 -2.19 8.97
N PHE A 353 -5.03 -1.58 7.78
CA PHE A 353 -6.28 -0.95 7.37
C PHE A 353 -7.34 -1.99 6.99
N ASP A 354 -8.60 -1.63 7.17
CA ASP A 354 -9.69 -2.39 6.58
C ASP A 354 -9.50 -2.44 5.06
N ARG A 355 -9.81 -3.59 4.48
CA ARG A 355 -9.80 -3.72 3.03
C ARG A 355 -10.96 -2.95 2.40
N ALA A 356 -10.86 -2.75 1.09
CA ALA A 356 -11.90 -2.10 0.29
C ALA A 356 -13.27 -2.82 0.36
N PRO A 357 -14.35 -2.13 -0.06
CA PRO A 357 -15.64 -2.75 -0.38
C PRO A 357 -15.51 -4.02 -1.26
N PRO A 358 -16.51 -4.91 -1.27
CA PRO A 358 -16.40 -6.25 -1.85
C PRO A 358 -16.08 -6.32 -3.35
N GLU A 359 -16.25 -5.24 -4.11
CA GLU A 359 -16.05 -5.20 -5.56
C GLU A 359 -15.09 -4.07 -5.93
N GLY A 360 -14.19 -4.35 -6.89
CA GLY A 360 -13.26 -3.36 -7.44
C GLY A 360 -12.77 -3.68 -8.85
#